data_AF-A0A7C3XBP5-F1
#
_entry.id   AF-A0A7C3XBP5-F1
#
_cell.length_a   1.000
_cell.length_b   1.000
_cell.length_c   1.000
_cell.angle_alpha   90.00
_cell.angle_beta   90.00
_cell.angle_gamma   90.00
#
_symmetry.space_group_name_H-M   'P 1'
#
loop_
_entity.id
_entity.type
_entity.pdbx_description
1 polymer ?
#
loop_
_entity_poly.entity_id
_entity_poly.type
_entity_poly.pdbx_seq_one_letter_code
_entity_poly.pdbx_strand_id
1 'polypeptide(L)'
;MFSGLSQSIHRDVLEMKEEVVSEIGRIVKDLGREDVLAAGLFGSMARGDFREKSDIDIFIITEKELGIKEQDQFYYAFGELRRKFGKDTTVLVYDMRSLKRVPSWQTLSMIKDAIFAYDVAGVKEIFKAILDEAEKHGIFYDEKERVFRSRKQGRIIFSLSTTH
;
A
#
# COMPACT_ATOMS: atom_id res chain seq x y z
N MET A 1 -30.48 22.05 4.61
CA MET A 1 -30.71 20.61 4.31
C MET A 1 -29.60 20.09 3.38
N PHE A 2 -28.34 20.07 3.82
CA PHE A 2 -27.21 19.52 3.04
C PHE A 2 -26.40 18.46 3.81
N SER A 3 -26.74 18.20 5.07
CA SER A 3 -26.00 17.27 5.94
C SER A 3 -26.24 15.79 5.64
N GLY A 4 -27.42 15.42 5.14
CA GLY A 4 -27.76 14.01 4.85
C GLY A 4 -27.05 13.43 3.63
N LEU A 5 -26.85 14.21 2.57
CA LEU A 5 -26.22 13.74 1.33
C LEU A 5 -24.72 13.49 1.52
N SER A 6 -24.04 14.37 2.27
CA SER A 6 -22.62 14.22 2.61
C SER A 6 -22.37 13.02 3.53
N GLN A 7 -23.27 12.74 4.48
CA GLN A 7 -23.18 11.55 5.33
C GLN A 7 -23.40 10.24 4.56
N SER A 8 -24.32 10.21 3.58
CA SER A 8 -24.53 9.05 2.71
C SER A 8 -23.28 8.73 1.88
N ILE A 9 -22.73 9.74 1.18
CA ILE A 9 -21.55 9.57 0.33
C ILE A 9 -20.34 9.09 1.14
N HIS A 10 -20.13 9.63 2.34
CA HIS A 10 -19.04 9.19 3.21
C HIS A 10 -19.18 7.73 3.65
N ARG A 11 -20.41 7.27 3.90
CA ARG A 11 -20.69 5.87 4.25
C ARG A 11 -20.41 4.95 3.06
N ASP A 12 -20.89 5.30 1.87
CA ASP A 12 -20.72 4.50 0.66
C ASP A 12 -19.24 4.32 0.29
N VAL A 13 -18.41 5.35 0.49
CA VAL A 13 -16.95 5.27 0.26
C VAL A 13 -16.26 4.40 1.30
N LEU A 14 -16.68 4.47 2.57
CA LEU A 14 -16.11 3.64 3.62
C LEU A 14 -16.43 2.16 3.39
N GLU A 15 -17.69 1.85 3.06
CA GLU A 15 -18.16 0.50 2.73
C GLU A 15 -17.43 -0.06 1.51
N MET A 16 -17.27 0.73 0.44
CA MET A 16 -16.49 0.32 -0.74
C MET A 16 -15.04 0.00 -0.38
N LYS A 17 -14.39 0.82 0.45
CA LYS A 17 -13.00 0.59 0.86
C LYS A 17 -12.87 -0.71 1.64
N GLU A 18 -13.75 -0.96 2.60
CA GLU A 18 -13.76 -2.21 3.38
C GLU A 18 -13.99 -3.43 2.47
N GLU A 19 -14.90 -3.32 1.51
CA GLU A 19 -15.16 -4.37 0.53
C GLU A 19 -13.94 -4.64 -0.37
N VAL A 20 -13.27 -3.59 -0.85
CA VAL A 20 -12.04 -3.72 -1.64
C VAL A 20 -10.93 -4.41 -0.84
N VAL A 21 -10.73 -4.03 0.42
CA VAL A 21 -9.74 -4.68 1.30
C VAL A 21 -10.09 -6.16 1.51
N SER A 22 -11.36 -6.48 1.73
CA SER A 22 -11.83 -7.86 1.86
C SER A 22 -11.57 -8.67 0.58
N GLU A 23 -11.87 -8.11 -0.59
CA GLU A 23 -11.62 -8.78 -1.88
C GLU A 23 -10.14 -8.97 -2.16
N ILE A 24 -9.27 -8.00 -1.83
CA ILE A 24 -7.82 -8.19 -1.94
C ILE A 24 -7.37 -9.39 -1.11
N GLY A 25 -7.84 -9.48 0.14
CA GLY A 25 -7.52 -10.59 1.03
C GLY A 25 -8.02 -11.94 0.50
N ARG A 26 -9.21 -11.98 -0.11
CA ARG A 26 -9.74 -13.18 -0.79
C ARG A 26 -8.88 -13.57 -1.98
N ILE A 27 -8.62 -12.65 -2.90
CA ILE A 27 -7.85 -12.91 -4.14
C ILE A 27 -6.46 -13.46 -3.81
N VAL A 28 -5.78 -12.88 -2.81
CA VAL A 28 -4.45 -13.34 -2.38
C VAL A 28 -4.49 -14.75 -1.81
N LYS A 29 -5.52 -15.10 -1.04
CA LYS A 29 -5.71 -16.47 -0.53
C LYS A 29 -6.02 -17.45 -1.67
N ASP A 30 -6.87 -17.08 -2.61
CA ASP A 30 -7.26 -17.91 -3.76
C ASP A 30 -6.09 -18.17 -4.72
N LEU A 31 -5.15 -17.22 -4.82
CA LEU A 31 -3.89 -17.42 -5.55
C LEU A 31 -3.02 -18.53 -4.96
N GLY A 32 -3.15 -18.84 -3.66
CA GLY A 32 -2.44 -19.93 -3.00
C GLY A 32 -0.91 -19.80 -3.01
N ARG A 33 -0.38 -18.58 -3.15
CA ARG A 33 1.06 -18.30 -3.25
C ARG A 33 1.69 -18.17 -1.87
N GLU A 34 2.53 -19.13 -1.50
CA GLU A 34 3.25 -19.14 -0.22
C GLU A 34 4.31 -18.03 -0.11
N ASP A 35 4.79 -17.51 -1.24
CA ASP A 35 5.81 -16.47 -1.27
C ASP A 35 5.24 -15.04 -1.11
N VAL A 36 3.92 -14.89 -1.00
CA VAL A 36 3.27 -13.63 -0.62
C VAL A 36 3.23 -13.51 0.91
N LEU A 37 3.91 -12.50 1.43
CA LEU A 37 4.02 -12.23 2.86
C LEU A 37 2.95 -11.26 3.36
N ALA A 38 2.61 -10.26 2.55
CA ALA A 38 1.56 -9.31 2.86
C ALA A 38 0.95 -8.72 1.58
N ALA A 39 -0.28 -8.23 1.71
CA ALA A 39 -0.98 -7.54 0.64
C ALA A 39 -1.98 -6.54 1.22
N GLY A 40 -2.29 -5.51 0.46
CA GLY A 40 -3.29 -4.54 0.90
C GLY A 40 -3.47 -3.38 -0.05
N LEU A 41 -4.23 -2.41 0.43
CA LEU A 41 -4.56 -1.17 -0.27
C LEU A 41 -3.61 -0.07 0.19
N PHE A 42 -3.22 0.83 -0.71
CA PHE A 42 -2.56 2.08 -0.36
C PHE A 42 -3.17 3.24 -1.17
N GLY A 43 -2.53 4.40 -1.16
CA GLY A 43 -2.90 5.48 -2.07
C GLY A 43 -4.22 6.15 -1.70
N SER A 44 -4.90 6.69 -2.71
CA SER A 44 -6.01 7.65 -2.47
C SER A 44 -7.23 7.02 -1.78
N MET A 45 -7.51 5.75 -2.06
CA MET A 45 -8.59 5.03 -1.39
C MET A 45 -8.27 4.77 0.09
N ALA A 46 -7.03 4.40 0.40
CA ALA A 46 -6.61 4.19 1.78
C ALA A 46 -6.64 5.50 2.59
N ARG A 47 -6.22 6.60 1.96
CA ARG A 47 -6.17 7.95 2.53
C ARG A 47 -7.52 8.67 2.68
N GLY A 48 -8.57 8.17 2.04
CA GLY A 48 -9.89 8.80 2.05
C GLY A 48 -10.03 10.05 1.18
N ASP A 49 -9.05 10.37 0.33
CA ASP A 49 -9.14 11.39 -0.73
C ASP A 49 -9.54 10.81 -2.09
N PHE A 50 -10.19 9.65 -2.04
CA PHE A 50 -10.69 8.89 -3.18
C PHE A 50 -11.70 9.71 -4.01
N ARG A 51 -11.52 9.73 -5.32
CA ARG A 51 -12.43 10.36 -6.27
C ARG A 51 -13.03 9.32 -7.20
N GLU A 52 -14.10 9.68 -7.91
CA GLU A 52 -14.78 8.76 -8.84
C GLU A 52 -13.82 8.10 -9.85
N LYS A 53 -12.83 8.84 -10.34
CA LYS A 53 -11.81 8.39 -11.30
C LYS A 53 -10.54 7.82 -10.68
N SER A 54 -10.48 7.69 -9.35
CA SER A 54 -9.29 7.16 -8.68
C SER A 54 -9.18 5.64 -8.90
N ASP A 55 -7.94 5.21 -9.12
CA ASP A 55 -7.58 3.79 -9.23
C ASP A 55 -7.61 3.10 -7.85
N ILE A 56 -7.64 1.77 -7.88
CA ILE A 56 -7.41 0.92 -6.72
C ILE A 56 -5.91 0.56 -6.67
N ASP A 57 -5.20 1.18 -5.75
CA ASP A 57 -3.75 1.01 -5.55
C ASP A 57 -3.46 -0.14 -4.57
N ILE A 58 -2.82 -1.20 -5.05
CA ILE A 58 -2.62 -2.46 -4.33
C ILE A 58 -1.13 -2.70 -4.15
N PHE A 59 -0.70 -2.96 -2.92
CA PHE A 59 0.67 -3.42 -2.66
C PHE A 59 0.69 -4.93 -2.40
N ILE A 60 1.74 -5.58 -2.86
CA ILE A 60 2.07 -6.97 -2.59
C ILE A 60 3.51 -7.03 -2.10
N ILE A 61 3.73 -7.66 -0.94
CA ILE A 61 5.05 -7.91 -0.39
C ILE A 61 5.36 -9.39 -0.49
N THR A 62 6.48 -9.73 -1.12
CA THR A 62 6.92 -11.10 -1.36
C THR A 62 8.21 -11.43 -0.61
N GLU A 63 8.47 -12.72 -0.42
CA GLU A 63 9.72 -13.19 0.21
C GLU A 63 10.95 -12.87 -0.66
N LYS A 64 10.80 -13.05 -1.97
CA LYS A 64 11.86 -12.89 -2.97
C LYS A 64 11.40 -11.99 -4.10
N GLU A 65 12.37 -11.44 -4.82
CA GLU A 65 12.13 -10.71 -6.06
C GLU A 65 11.48 -11.63 -7.10
N LEU A 66 10.45 -11.12 -7.76
CA LEU A 66 9.68 -11.87 -8.75
C LEU A 66 9.99 -11.39 -10.15
N GLY A 67 10.07 -12.32 -11.10
CA GLY A 67 10.19 -11.99 -12.51
C GLY A 67 8.89 -11.38 -13.07
N ILE A 68 8.99 -10.73 -14.23
CA ILE A 68 7.86 -10.06 -14.90
C ILE A 68 6.64 -10.99 -15.03
N LYS A 69 6.84 -12.24 -15.48
CA LYS A 69 5.74 -13.21 -15.64
C LYS A 69 5.04 -13.56 -14.33
N GLU A 70 5.78 -13.59 -13.23
CA GLU A 70 5.20 -13.87 -11.91
C GLU A 70 4.45 -12.64 -11.38
N GLN A 71 4.95 -11.43 -11.67
CA GLN A 71 4.25 -10.18 -11.34
C GLN A 71 2.94 -10.04 -12.14
N ASP A 72 2.94 -10.43 -13.42
CA ASP A 72 1.76 -10.40 -14.29
C ASP A 72 0.59 -11.21 -13.70
N GLN A 73 0.88 -12.30 -12.98
CA GLN A 73 -0.17 -13.09 -12.31
C GLN A 73 -1.00 -12.26 -11.33
N PHE A 74 -0.37 -11.32 -10.61
CA PHE A 74 -1.11 -10.42 -9.72
C PHE A 74 -1.96 -9.44 -10.51
N TYR A 75 -1.48 -8.90 -11.62
CA TYR A 75 -2.29 -8.03 -12.49
C TYR A 75 -3.52 -8.75 -13.04
N TYR A 76 -3.36 -10.00 -13.49
CA TYR A 76 -4.49 -10.81 -13.95
C TYR A 76 -5.48 -11.11 -12.82
N ALA A 77 -4.97 -11.49 -11.64
CA ALA A 77 -5.80 -11.80 -10.48
C ALA A 77 -6.53 -10.58 -9.93
N PHE A 78 -5.89 -9.40 -9.86
CA PHE A 78 -6.57 -8.19 -9.40
C PHE A 78 -7.45 -7.54 -10.47
N GLY A 79 -7.38 -8.00 -11.73
CA GLY A 79 -8.34 -7.63 -12.77
C GLY A 79 -9.80 -7.95 -12.41
N GLU A 80 -10.04 -8.84 -11.44
CA GLU A 80 -11.38 -9.07 -10.87
C GLU A 80 -11.97 -7.83 -10.20
N LEU A 81 -11.14 -7.05 -9.51
CA LEU A 81 -11.57 -5.82 -8.82
C LEU A 81 -12.05 -4.78 -9.83
N ARG A 82 -11.40 -4.68 -10.99
CA ARG A 82 -11.85 -3.82 -12.08
C ARG A 82 -13.24 -4.21 -12.58
N ARG A 83 -13.50 -5.50 -12.76
CA ARG A 83 -14.82 -5.99 -13.18
C ARG A 83 -15.89 -5.72 -12.13
N LYS A 84 -15.55 -5.86 -10.84
CA LYS A 84 -16.49 -5.72 -9.72
C LYS A 84 -16.83 -4.25 -9.41
N PHE A 85 -15.82 -3.39 -9.36
CA PHE A 85 -15.95 -2.00 -8.91
C PHE A 85 -15.93 -0.97 -10.03
N GLY A 86 -15.64 -1.37 -11.28
CA GLY A 86 -15.55 -0.47 -12.43
C GLY A 86 -14.37 0.50 -12.36
N LYS A 87 -13.28 0.11 -11.69
CA LYS A 87 -12.10 0.94 -11.43
C LYS A 87 -10.82 0.28 -11.86
N ASP A 88 -9.90 1.04 -12.44
CA ASP A 88 -8.60 0.50 -12.82
C ASP A 88 -7.78 0.16 -11.56
N THR A 89 -6.83 -0.77 -11.71
CA THR A 89 -6.02 -1.29 -10.61
C THR A 89 -4.55 -1.07 -10.89
N THR A 90 -3.82 -0.52 -9.92
CA THR A 90 -2.37 -0.42 -9.94
C THR A 90 -1.80 -1.40 -8.93
N VAL A 91 -0.88 -2.27 -9.34
CA VAL A 91 -0.28 -3.29 -8.46
C VAL A 91 1.22 -3.01 -8.31
N LEU A 92 1.65 -2.69 -7.10
CA LEU A 92 3.07 -2.57 -6.77
C LEU A 92 3.53 -3.82 -6.03
N VAL A 93 4.54 -4.49 -6.59
CA VAL A 93 5.13 -5.70 -6.00
C VAL A 93 6.53 -5.35 -5.50
N TYR A 94 6.80 -5.62 -4.23
CA TYR A 94 8.12 -5.48 -3.64
C TYR A 94 8.51 -6.76 -2.90
N ASP A 95 9.77 -7.14 -2.97
CA ASP A 95 10.30 -8.17 -2.09
C ASP A 95 10.77 -7.57 -0.75
N MET A 96 10.84 -8.41 0.28
CA MET A 96 11.25 -8.01 1.61
C MET A 96 12.66 -7.41 1.67
N ARG A 97 13.59 -7.81 0.78
CA ARG A 97 14.96 -7.30 0.78
C ARG A 97 15.03 -5.90 0.17
N SER A 98 14.29 -5.65 -0.92
CA SER A 98 14.24 -4.32 -1.54
C SER A 98 13.55 -3.29 -0.65
N LEU A 99 12.48 -3.66 0.07
CA LEU A 99 11.82 -2.78 1.05
C LEU A 99 12.75 -2.24 2.13
N LYS A 100 13.68 -3.09 2.61
CA LYS A 100 14.64 -2.72 3.67
C LYS A 100 15.79 -1.85 3.17
N ARG A 101 15.93 -1.68 1.85
CA ARG A 101 16.96 -0.87 1.21
C ARG A 101 16.37 0.47 0.78
N VAL A 102 16.67 1.53 1.55
CA VAL A 102 16.50 2.94 1.15
C VAL A 102 15.14 3.21 0.48
N PRO A 103 14.06 3.29 1.26
CA PRO A 103 12.74 3.47 0.68
C PRO A 103 12.68 4.80 -0.08
N SER A 104 12.24 4.74 -1.33
CA SER A 104 11.98 5.93 -2.14
C SER A 104 10.81 6.73 -1.57
N TRP A 105 10.61 7.98 -2.02
CA TRP A 105 9.42 8.76 -1.61
C TRP A 105 8.11 8.02 -1.91
N GLN A 106 8.03 7.33 -3.06
CA GLN A 106 6.87 6.54 -3.43
C GLN A 106 6.67 5.36 -2.47
N THR A 107 7.76 4.66 -2.13
CA THR A 107 7.73 3.54 -1.19
C THR A 107 7.32 3.99 0.21
N LEU A 108 7.84 5.13 0.67
CA LEU A 108 7.45 5.72 1.96
C LEU A 108 5.97 6.11 1.97
N SER A 109 5.45 6.71 0.89
CA SER A 109 4.03 7.04 0.77
C SER A 109 3.15 5.78 0.78
N MET A 110 3.53 4.74 0.03
CA MET A 110 2.85 3.44 0.07
C MET A 110 2.82 2.87 1.49
N ILE A 111 3.98 2.84 2.17
CA ILE A 111 4.11 2.32 3.53
C ILE A 111 3.24 3.12 4.52
N LYS A 112 3.24 4.45 4.43
CA LYS A 112 2.46 5.35 5.31
C LYS A 112 0.96 5.17 5.14
N ASP A 113 0.51 4.93 3.91
CA ASP A 113 -0.90 4.82 3.57
C ASP A 113 -1.43 3.38 3.63
N ALA A 114 -0.57 2.39 3.95
CA ALA A 114 -0.90 0.98 3.84
C ALA A 114 -2.07 0.55 4.76
N ILE A 115 -3.09 -0.05 4.16
CA ILE A 115 -4.15 -0.81 4.82
C ILE A 115 -4.00 -2.28 4.43
N PHE A 116 -3.62 -3.10 5.40
CA PHE A 116 -3.36 -4.52 5.20
C PHE A 116 -4.65 -5.33 5.07
N ALA A 117 -4.76 -6.10 3.99
CA ALA A 117 -5.80 -7.11 3.77
C ALA A 117 -5.33 -8.51 4.15
N TYR A 118 -4.01 -8.73 4.06
CA TYR A 118 -3.32 -9.98 4.35
C TYR A 118 -1.93 -9.65 4.89
N ASP A 119 -1.52 -10.29 5.99
CA ASP A 119 -0.19 -10.17 6.56
C ASP A 119 0.11 -11.44 7.39
N VAL A 120 0.98 -12.30 6.87
CA VAL A 120 1.39 -13.54 7.56
C VAL A 120 2.80 -13.46 8.14
N ALA A 121 3.52 -12.38 7.87
CA ALA A 121 4.93 -12.23 8.25
C ALA A 121 5.19 -11.02 9.18
N GLY A 122 4.15 -10.32 9.64
CA GLY A 122 4.31 -9.11 10.46
C GLY A 122 4.94 -7.97 9.67
N VAL A 123 4.55 -7.83 8.40
CA VAL A 123 5.06 -6.78 7.51
C VAL A 123 4.63 -5.40 7.98
N LYS A 124 3.48 -5.30 8.65
CA LYS A 124 3.02 -4.06 9.29
C LYS A 124 4.03 -3.49 10.28
N GLU A 125 4.67 -4.33 11.09
CA GLU A 125 5.69 -3.94 12.05
C GLU A 125 6.96 -3.46 11.34
N ILE A 126 7.31 -4.10 10.23
CA ILE A 126 8.44 -3.69 9.38
C ILE A 126 8.16 -2.32 8.75
N PHE A 127 6.95 -2.10 8.24
CA PHE A 127 6.52 -0.81 7.69
C PHE A 127 6.66 0.31 8.73
N LYS A 128 6.23 0.06 9.97
CA LYS A 128 6.42 1.00 11.07
C LYS A 128 7.91 1.26 11.33
N ALA A 129 8.74 0.22 11.43
CA ALA A 129 10.17 0.37 11.66
C ALA A 129 10.87 1.17 10.54
N ILE A 130 10.44 1.01 9.28
CA ILE A 130 10.94 1.80 8.15
C ILE A 130 10.63 3.29 8.33
N LEU A 131 9.39 3.64 8.71
CA LEU A 131 8.99 5.02 8.95
C LEU A 131 9.74 5.65 10.12
N ASP A 132 9.85 4.90 11.23
CA ASP A 132 10.59 5.34 12.43
C ASP A 132 12.06 5.61 12.09
N GLU A 133 12.69 4.76 11.26
CA GLU A 133 14.06 4.95 10.82
C GLU A 133 14.21 6.14 9.85
N ALA A 134 13.27 6.33 8.93
CA ALA A 134 13.23 7.50 8.06
C ALA A 134 13.22 8.80 8.90
N GLU A 135 12.41 8.84 9.95
CA GLU A 135 12.31 9.99 10.86
C GLU A 135 13.64 10.30 11.57
N LYS A 136 14.35 9.27 12.06
CA LYS A 136 15.71 9.45 12.65
C LYS A 136 16.70 10.05 11.66
N HIS A 137 16.56 9.73 10.38
CA HIS A 137 17.39 10.30 9.31
C HIS A 137 16.94 11.69 8.85
N GLY A 138 15.89 12.26 9.45
CA GLY A 138 15.39 13.60 9.16
C GLY A 138 14.37 13.65 8.02
N ILE A 139 13.82 12.51 7.63
CA ILE A 139 12.71 12.39 6.69
C ILE A 139 11.40 12.37 7.49
N PHE A 140 10.48 13.28 7.21
CA PHE A 140 9.21 13.36 7.93
C PHE A 140 8.05 13.52 6.96
N TYR A 141 6.85 13.13 7.39
CA TYR A 141 5.63 13.33 6.63
C TYR A 141 5.03 14.71 6.97
N ASP A 142 4.79 15.52 5.95
CA ASP A 142 4.07 16.79 6.05
C ASP A 142 2.57 16.49 5.93
N GLU A 143 1.85 16.50 7.05
CA GLU A 143 0.40 16.20 7.09
C GLU A 143 -0.44 17.20 6.29
N LYS A 144 0.01 18.45 6.14
CA LYS A 144 -0.74 19.49 5.41
C LYS A 144 -0.63 19.27 3.91
N GLU A 145 0.59 19.03 3.44
CA GLU A 145 0.89 18.85 2.02
C GLU A 145 0.77 17.38 1.58
N ARG A 146 0.59 16.46 2.54
CA ARG A 146 0.43 15.01 2.35
C ARG A 146 1.60 14.35 1.63
N VAL A 147 2.82 14.82 1.89
CA VAL A 147 4.05 14.37 1.24
C VAL A 147 5.20 14.20 2.23
N PHE A 148 6.14 13.31 1.92
CA PHE A 148 7.40 13.23 2.65
C PHE A 148 8.33 14.39 2.29
N ARG A 149 9.00 14.94 3.30
CA ARG A 149 10.02 15.99 3.19
C ARG A 149 11.29 15.57 3.93
N SER A 150 12.41 16.20 3.55
CA SER A 150 13.70 16.04 4.24
C SER A 150 14.10 17.35 4.91
N ARG A 151 14.56 17.26 6.17
CA ARG A 151 15.14 18.40 6.91
C ARG A 151 16.54 18.78 6.43
N LYS A 152 17.23 17.89 5.69
CA LYS A 152 18.54 18.14 5.09
C LYS A 152 18.39 18.26 3.58
N GLN A 153 18.96 19.30 2.97
CA GLN A 153 19.08 19.37 1.51
C GLN A 153 20.06 18.28 1.04
N GLY A 154 19.58 17.28 0.29
CA GLY A 154 20.38 16.17 -0.22
C GLY A 154 19.58 14.87 -0.35
N ARG A 155 20.08 13.92 -1.16
CA ARG A 155 19.50 12.58 -1.30
C ARG A 155 19.90 11.74 -0.08
N ILE A 156 18.95 11.42 0.79
CA ILE A 156 19.22 10.62 2.00
C ILE A 156 19.04 9.14 1.67
N ILE A 157 20.08 8.36 1.93
CA ILE A 157 20.15 6.91 1.71
C ILE A 157 20.37 6.26 3.07
N PHE A 158 19.46 5.40 3.53
CA PHE A 158 19.58 4.67 4.80
C PHE A 158 19.14 3.20 4.68
N SER A 159 19.63 2.36 5.60
CA SER A 159 19.34 0.92 5.65
C SER A 159 18.97 0.52 7.08
N LEU A 160 17.97 -0.37 7.22
CA LEU A 160 17.66 -0.94 8.53
C LEU A 160 18.77 -1.90 8.99
N SER A 161 19.27 -1.70 10.21
CA SER A 161 20.21 -2.63 10.85
C SER A 161 19.48 -3.94 11.15
N THR A 162 20.00 -5.05 10.61
CA THR A 162 19.41 -6.38 10.81
C THR A 162 19.73 -6.83 12.23
N THR A 163 18.73 -6.91 13.10
CA THR A 163 18.87 -7.70 14.33
C THR A 163 18.39 -9.11 13.99
N HIS A 164 19.32 -10.06 14.09
CA HIS A 164 19.09 -11.50 13.91
C HIS A 164 18.18 -12.07 14.99
#